data_AF-A0A5B7BND9-F1
#
_entry.id   AF-A0A5B7BND9-F1
#
_cell.length_a   1.000
_cell.length_b   1.000
_cell.length_c   1.000
_cell.angle_alpha   90.00
_cell.angle_beta   90.00
_cell.angle_gamma   90.00
#
_symmetry.space_group_name_H-M   'P 1'
#
loop_
_entity.id
_entity.type
_entity.pdbx_description
1 polymer ?
#
loop_
_entity_poly.entity_id
_entity_poly.type
_entity_poly.pdbx_seq_one_letter_code
_entity_poly.pdbx_strand_id
1 'polypeptide(L)'
;WFKEVEKIVRPSYLKMKNLEGYTPRDLFTKEHEQLLKDGEKWMKDTATSCMLVATLIATVVFAAAFTVPGGNNNETGTPMFLKEKWFVVFVVSDAIALFSSTTSIVMFLSILTSRYAENDFLVSLPKKLMFGLTALFTSIARMVLAFAATFFLVYNNKMAWVPILIASFACVPVTFFAVLHYQLWVDTIRSTYWSRFLFQPSKHRLY
;
A
#
# COMPACT_ATOMS: atom_id res chain seq x y z
N TRP A 1 -14.84 -17.33 -0.41
CA TRP A 1 -16.03 -18.14 -0.71
C TRP A 1 -15.78 -19.64 -0.52
N PHE A 2 -14.91 -20.29 -1.30
CA PHE A 2 -14.67 -21.75 -1.19
C PHE A 2 -14.34 -22.20 0.25
N LYS A 3 -13.45 -21.47 0.93
CA LYS A 3 -13.12 -21.70 2.35
C LYS A 3 -14.27 -21.51 3.34
N GLU A 4 -15.28 -20.70 3.02
CA GLU A 4 -16.46 -20.55 3.88
C GLU A 4 -17.47 -21.67 3.62
N VAL A 5 -17.67 -22.06 2.35
CA VAL A 5 -18.50 -23.21 1.99
C VAL A 5 -17.91 -24.51 2.57
N GLU A 6 -16.59 -24.69 2.53
CA GLU A 6 -15.87 -25.83 3.12
C GLU A 6 -16.17 -26.00 4.63
N LYS A 7 -16.46 -24.93 5.36
CA LYS A 7 -16.78 -24.99 6.80
C LYS A 7 -18.20 -25.47 7.11
N ILE A 8 -19.13 -25.34 6.15
CA ILE A 8 -20.56 -25.64 6.35
C ILE A 8 -20.87 -27.06 5.87
N VAL A 9 -20.21 -27.48 4.79
CA VAL A 9 -20.45 -28.75 4.12
C VAL A 9 -19.94 -29.92 4.97
N ARG A 10 -20.67 -31.05 4.98
CA ARG A 10 -20.26 -32.27 5.70
C ARG A 10 -18.90 -32.78 5.17
N PRO A 11 -17.98 -33.26 6.04
CA PRO A 11 -16.65 -33.71 5.63
C PRO A 11 -16.64 -34.80 4.55
N SER A 12 -17.69 -35.64 4.48
CA SER A 12 -17.84 -36.67 3.46
C SER A 12 -17.96 -36.08 2.04
N TYR A 13 -18.66 -34.96 1.89
CA TYR A 13 -18.83 -34.31 0.58
C TYR A 13 -17.56 -33.64 0.07
N LEU A 14 -16.63 -33.25 0.96
CA LEU A 14 -15.34 -32.68 0.55
C LEU A 14 -14.44 -33.69 -0.18
N LYS A 15 -14.65 -34.99 0.07
CA LYS A 15 -13.91 -36.10 -0.56
C LYS A 15 -14.72 -36.79 -1.65
N MET A 16 -16.00 -36.44 -1.81
CA MET A 16 -16.88 -37.06 -2.79
C MET A 16 -16.45 -36.64 -4.20
N LYS A 17 -16.31 -37.61 -5.09
CA LYS A 17 -15.95 -37.34 -6.48
C LYS A 17 -17.22 -37.14 -7.32
N ASN A 18 -17.17 -36.23 -8.28
CA ASN A 18 -18.20 -36.12 -9.31
C ASN A 18 -18.12 -37.31 -10.29
N LEU A 19 -19.01 -37.34 -11.28
CA LEU A 19 -19.04 -38.40 -12.31
C LEU A 19 -17.74 -38.48 -13.12
N GLU A 20 -16.99 -37.39 -13.19
CA GLU A 20 -15.70 -37.29 -13.88
C GLU A 20 -14.50 -37.64 -12.98
N GLY A 21 -14.73 -37.99 -11.71
CA GLY A 21 -13.69 -38.41 -10.78
C GLY A 21 -12.98 -37.28 -10.01
N TYR A 22 -13.43 -36.03 -10.12
CA TYR A 22 -12.85 -34.87 -9.43
C TYR A 22 -13.49 -34.63 -8.06
N THR A 23 -12.67 -34.31 -7.06
CA THR A 23 -13.18 -33.75 -5.79
C THR A 23 -13.60 -32.29 -5.97
N PRO A 24 -14.42 -31.71 -5.07
CA PRO A 24 -14.78 -30.29 -5.14
C PRO A 24 -13.56 -29.35 -5.18
N ARG A 25 -12.44 -29.75 -4.56
CA ARG A 25 -11.21 -28.96 -4.57
C ARG A 25 -10.48 -29.06 -5.90
N ASP A 26 -10.37 -30.26 -6.47
CA ASP A 26 -9.76 -30.47 -7.79
C ASP A 26 -10.54 -29.72 -8.87
N LEU A 27 -11.88 -29.79 -8.81
CA LEU A 27 -12.75 -29.06 -9.73
C LEU A 27 -12.60 -27.54 -9.56
N PHE A 28 -12.56 -27.03 -8.32
CA PHE A 28 -12.37 -25.60 -8.08
C PHE A 28 -11.04 -25.10 -8.66
N THR A 29 -9.94 -25.81 -8.40
CA THR A 29 -8.62 -25.45 -8.93
C THR A 29 -8.58 -25.50 -10.45
N LYS A 30 -9.20 -26.50 -11.07
CA LYS A 30 -9.30 -26.62 -12.54
C LYS A 30 -10.09 -25.46 -13.16
N GLU A 31 -11.27 -25.16 -12.62
CA GLU A 31 -12.13 -24.09 -13.13
C GLU A 31 -11.54 -22.68 -12.90
N HIS A 32 -10.73 -22.50 -11.83
CA HIS A 32 -10.14 -21.20 -11.50
C HIS A 32 -8.67 -21.06 -11.92
N GLU A 33 -8.12 -22.02 -12.67
CA GLU A 33 -6.71 -22.00 -13.08
C GLU A 33 -6.35 -20.72 -13.89
N GLN A 34 -7.23 -20.33 -14.81
CA GLN A 34 -7.03 -19.10 -15.59
C GLN A 34 -7.06 -17.85 -14.70
N LEU A 35 -8.02 -17.77 -13.77
CA LEU A 35 -8.12 -16.65 -12.82
C LEU A 35 -6.89 -16.54 -11.92
N LEU A 36 -6.29 -17.66 -11.53
CA LEU A 36 -5.03 -17.66 -10.78
C LEU A 36 -3.87 -17.12 -11.59
N LYS A 37 -3.74 -17.53 -12.86
CA LYS A 37 -2.71 -17.02 -13.78
C LYS A 37 -2.88 -15.53 -14.05
N ASP A 38 -4.11 -15.09 -14.28
CA ASP A 38 -4.43 -13.66 -14.49
C ASP A 38 -4.17 -12.84 -13.24
N GLY A 39 -4.55 -13.36 -12.06
CA GLY A 39 -4.28 -12.73 -10.77
C GLY A 39 -2.78 -12.65 -10.44
N GLU A 40 -2.02 -13.70 -10.76
CA GLU A 40 -0.56 -13.70 -10.64
C GLU A 40 0.06 -12.62 -11.51
N LYS A 41 -0.31 -12.59 -12.79
CA LYS A 41 0.17 -11.60 -13.75
C LYS A 41 -0.17 -10.19 -13.28
N TRP A 42 -1.43 -9.93 -12.93
CA TRP A 42 -1.88 -8.64 -12.44
C TRP A 42 -1.11 -8.17 -11.21
N MET A 43 -0.85 -9.05 -10.24
CA MET A 43 -0.06 -8.70 -9.05
C MET A 43 1.41 -8.42 -9.39
N LYS A 44 2.02 -9.18 -10.30
CA LYS A 44 3.40 -8.94 -10.75
C LYS A 44 3.53 -7.61 -11.48
N ASP A 45 2.61 -7.33 -12.39
CA ASP A 45 2.60 -6.08 -13.18
C ASP A 45 2.39 -4.86 -12.28
N THR A 46 1.45 -4.98 -11.32
CA THR A 46 1.18 -3.93 -10.32
C THR A 46 2.38 -3.72 -9.40
N ALA A 47 2.93 -4.79 -8.83
CA ALA A 47 4.10 -4.71 -7.94
C ALA A 47 5.31 -4.10 -8.65
N THR A 48 5.55 -4.45 -9.90
CA THR A 48 6.64 -3.89 -10.71
C THR A 48 6.44 -2.40 -10.94
N SER A 49 5.25 -2.00 -11.42
CA SER A 49 4.92 -0.59 -11.67
C SER A 49 5.03 0.26 -10.41
N CYS A 50 4.47 -0.20 -9.30
CA CYS A 50 4.52 0.51 -8.03
C CYS A 50 5.93 0.55 -7.42
N MET A 51 6.74 -0.50 -7.60
CA MET A 51 8.14 -0.52 -7.19
C MET A 51 8.97 0.51 -7.95
N LEU A 52 8.73 0.70 -9.26
CA LEU A 52 9.40 1.73 -10.04
C LEU A 52 9.07 3.13 -9.50
N VAL A 53 7.80 3.41 -9.21
CA VAL A 53 7.38 4.68 -8.59
C VAL A 53 8.02 4.86 -7.21
N ALA A 54 8.01 3.82 -6.37
CA ALA A 54 8.64 3.86 -5.04
C ALA A 54 10.15 4.14 -5.13
N THR A 55 10.82 3.52 -6.10
CA THR A 55 12.25 3.73 -6.36
C THR A 55 12.52 5.17 -6.77
N LEU A 56 11.71 5.72 -7.68
CA LEU A 56 11.83 7.12 -8.11
C LEU A 56 11.62 8.10 -6.94
N ILE A 57 10.66 7.85 -6.06
CA ILE A 57 10.47 8.70 -4.89
C ILE A 57 11.68 8.59 -3.94
N ALA A 58 12.16 7.37 -3.69
CA ALA A 58 13.31 7.15 -2.84
C ALA A 58 14.55 7.90 -3.35
N THR A 59 14.81 7.87 -4.66
CA THR A 59 15.96 8.58 -5.24
C THR A 59 15.83 10.09 -5.14
N VAL A 60 14.66 10.65 -5.45
CA VAL A 60 14.41 12.09 -5.38
C VAL A 60 14.54 12.61 -3.94
N VAL A 61 13.90 11.92 -2.99
CA VAL A 61 13.92 12.28 -1.56
C VAL A 61 15.31 12.10 -0.97
N PHE A 62 16.00 11.00 -1.29
CA PHE A 62 17.38 10.79 -0.86
C PHE A 62 18.32 11.91 -1.37
N ALA A 63 18.18 12.33 -2.62
CA ALA A 63 18.93 13.47 -3.14
C ALA A 63 18.59 14.77 -2.38
N ALA A 64 17.31 15.03 -2.13
CA ALA A 64 16.84 16.21 -1.42
C ALA A 64 17.38 16.31 0.03
N ALA A 65 17.59 15.18 0.70
CA ALA A 65 18.21 15.13 2.04
C ALA A 65 19.64 15.70 2.05
N PHE A 66 20.40 15.55 0.96
CA PHE A 66 21.76 16.09 0.84
C PHE A 66 21.81 17.45 0.15
N THR A 67 20.84 17.75 -0.71
CA THR A 67 20.70 19.05 -1.39
C THR A 67 19.64 19.89 -0.70
N VAL A 68 19.86 20.19 0.58
CA VAL A 68 18.89 20.93 1.40
C VAL A 68 18.56 22.30 0.80
N PRO A 69 17.29 22.73 0.86
CA PRO A 69 16.89 24.03 0.35
C PRO A 69 17.65 25.14 1.09
N GLY A 70 18.18 26.11 0.35
CA GLY A 70 19.04 27.18 0.89
C GLY A 70 20.53 26.86 1.00
N GLY A 71 20.92 25.59 0.83
CA GLY A 71 22.31 25.16 0.93
C GLY A 71 22.87 25.24 2.36
N ASN A 72 24.18 25.03 2.45
CA ASN A 72 24.93 25.06 3.70
C ASN A 72 25.70 26.38 3.83
N ASN A 73 25.85 26.85 5.07
CA ASN A 73 26.70 27.99 5.36
C ASN A 73 28.18 27.60 5.13
N ASN A 74 28.89 28.39 4.32
CA ASN A 74 30.29 28.13 3.93
C ASN A 74 31.27 28.12 5.11
N GLU A 75 30.93 28.78 6.23
CA GLU A 75 31.82 28.89 7.40
C GLU A 75 31.63 27.75 8.41
N THR A 76 30.42 27.23 8.53
CA THR A 76 30.04 26.25 9.57
C THR A 76 29.64 24.89 9.00
N GLY A 77 29.40 24.79 7.70
CA GLY A 77 28.91 23.57 7.03
C GLY A 77 27.46 23.21 7.36
N THR A 78 26.79 24.00 8.21
CA THR A 78 25.43 23.72 8.68
C THR A 78 24.37 24.29 7.72
N PRO A 79 23.22 23.61 7.53
CA PRO A 79 22.10 24.13 6.74
C PRO A 79 21.69 25.56 7.12
N MET A 80 21.53 26.43 6.12
CA MET A 80 21.27 27.87 6.34
C MET A 80 19.95 28.14 7.10
N PHE A 81 18.98 27.25 6.95
CA PHE A 81 17.64 27.37 7.55
C PHE A 81 17.44 26.49 8.80
N LEU A 82 18.50 26.02 9.45
CA LEU A 82 18.42 25.13 10.62
C LEU A 82 17.51 25.63 11.75
N LYS A 83 17.37 26.95 11.92
CA LYS A 83 16.54 27.58 12.95
C LYS A 83 15.06 27.75 12.54
N GLU A 84 14.72 27.51 11.28
CA GLU A 84 13.37 27.71 10.76
C GLU A 84 12.48 26.50 11.03
N LYS A 85 11.24 26.75 11.48
CA LYS A 85 10.29 25.67 11.78
C LYS A 85 9.98 24.81 10.55
N TRP A 86 9.87 25.44 9.38
CA TRP A 86 9.59 24.76 8.11
C TRP A 86 10.74 23.86 7.66
N PHE A 87 11.98 24.14 8.06
CA PHE A 87 13.13 23.28 7.78
C PHE A 87 13.01 21.94 8.53
N VAL A 88 12.58 21.96 9.79
CA VAL A 88 12.32 20.74 10.56
C VAL A 88 11.21 19.91 9.92
N VAL A 89 10.13 20.57 9.47
CA VAL A 89 9.03 19.90 8.75
C VAL A 89 9.53 19.24 7.46
N PHE A 90 10.39 19.93 6.70
CA PHE A 90 11.03 19.39 5.51
C PHE A 90 11.84 18.13 5.82
N VAL A 91 12.82 18.20 6.72
CA VAL A 91 13.71 17.07 7.03
C VAL A 91 12.95 15.86 7.57
N VAL A 92 11.99 16.07 8.48
CA VAL A 92 11.19 14.97 9.04
C VAL A 92 10.30 14.34 7.96
N SER A 93 9.66 15.16 7.12
CA SER A 93 8.80 14.64 6.05
C SER A 93 9.60 13.88 4.99
N ASP A 94 10.76 14.40 4.62
CA ASP A 94 11.70 13.79 3.68
C ASP A 94 12.17 12.41 4.20
N ALA A 95 12.60 12.33 5.46
CA ALA A 95 12.99 11.06 6.09
C ALA A 95 11.84 10.03 6.12
N ILE A 96 10.62 10.45 6.48
CA ILE A 96 9.45 9.55 6.49
C ILE A 96 9.14 9.08 5.06
N ALA A 97 9.22 9.97 4.07
CA ALA A 97 9.01 9.60 2.67
C ALA A 97 10.02 8.52 2.25
N LEU A 98 11.30 8.72 2.54
CA LEU A 98 12.37 7.79 2.18
C LEU A 98 12.14 6.40 2.78
N PHE A 99 11.98 6.32 4.11
CA PHE A 99 11.80 5.03 4.78
C PHE A 99 10.52 4.31 4.35
N SER A 100 9.43 5.07 4.14
CA SER A 100 8.18 4.52 3.65
C SER A 100 8.33 3.99 2.22
N SER A 101 9.07 4.70 1.36
CA SER A 101 9.36 4.25 -0.01
C SER A 101 10.20 2.97 -0.03
N THR A 102 11.27 2.91 0.77
CA THR A 102 12.09 1.69 0.89
C THR A 102 11.27 0.50 1.40
N THR A 103 10.40 0.73 2.39
CA THR A 103 9.48 -0.30 2.90
C THR A 103 8.55 -0.81 1.80
N SER A 104 8.00 0.11 0.98
CA SER A 104 7.18 -0.24 -0.17
C SER A 104 7.93 -1.10 -1.20
N ILE A 105 9.20 -0.76 -1.50
CA ILE A 105 10.04 -1.53 -2.42
C ILE A 105 10.23 -2.96 -1.91
N VAL A 106 10.58 -3.14 -0.64
CA VAL A 106 10.78 -4.47 -0.03
C VAL A 106 9.49 -5.30 -0.10
N MET A 107 8.34 -4.67 0.10
CA MET A 107 7.04 -5.35 0.06
C MET A 107 6.66 -5.79 -1.35
N PHE A 108 6.82 -4.93 -2.36
CA PHE A 108 6.59 -5.30 -3.75
C PHE A 108 7.61 -6.34 -4.23
N LEU A 109 8.85 -6.28 -3.76
CA LEU A 109 9.85 -7.31 -4.05
C LEU A 109 9.43 -8.66 -3.45
N SER A 110 8.91 -8.64 -2.22
CA SER A 110 8.36 -9.84 -1.57
C SER A 110 7.16 -10.44 -2.31
N ILE A 111 6.41 -9.64 -3.08
CA ILE A 111 5.35 -10.11 -3.97
C ILE A 111 5.99 -10.80 -5.18
N LEU A 112 6.93 -10.14 -5.87
CA LEU A 112 7.59 -10.69 -7.06
C LEU A 112 8.36 -11.99 -6.80
N THR A 113 8.96 -12.14 -5.61
CA THR A 113 9.70 -13.35 -5.21
C THR A 113 8.80 -14.43 -4.57
N SER A 114 7.50 -14.18 -4.41
CA SER A 114 6.58 -15.16 -3.82
C SER A 114 6.37 -16.37 -4.74
N ARG A 115 6.01 -17.53 -4.17
CA ARG A 115 5.73 -18.77 -4.91
C ARG A 115 4.34 -18.85 -5.56
N TYR A 116 3.50 -17.81 -5.39
CA TYR A 116 2.16 -17.67 -5.99
C TYR A 116 1.27 -18.93 -5.87
N ALA A 117 1.32 -19.64 -4.72
CA ALA A 117 0.43 -20.77 -4.49
C ALA A 117 -1.02 -20.30 -4.24
N GLU A 118 -2.01 -21.13 -4.59
CA GLU A 118 -3.45 -20.83 -4.44
C GLU A 118 -3.83 -20.32 -3.04
N ASN A 119 -3.21 -20.88 -1.99
CA ASN A 119 -3.46 -20.47 -0.60
C ASN A 119 -2.84 -19.10 -0.27
N ASP A 120 -1.77 -18.70 -0.94
CA ASP A 120 -1.12 -17.41 -0.73
C ASP A 120 -1.98 -16.25 -1.24
N PHE A 121 -2.75 -16.49 -2.31
CA PHE A 121 -3.72 -15.52 -2.84
C PHE A 121 -4.85 -15.19 -1.87
N LEU A 122 -5.14 -16.07 -0.91
CA LEU A 122 -6.23 -15.85 0.04
C LEU A 122 -5.91 -14.78 1.09
N VAL A 123 -4.64 -14.70 1.52
CA VAL A 123 -4.28 -13.88 2.68
C VAL A 123 -2.91 -13.22 2.55
N SER A 124 -1.86 -13.97 2.20
CA SER A 124 -0.48 -13.47 2.27
C SER A 124 -0.17 -12.44 1.19
N LEU A 125 -0.53 -12.73 -0.06
CA LEU A 125 -0.31 -11.86 -1.22
C LEU A 125 -1.13 -10.55 -1.16
N PRO A 126 -2.46 -10.57 -0.93
CA PRO A 126 -3.24 -9.34 -0.77
C PRO A 126 -2.75 -8.46 0.39
N LYS A 127 -2.35 -9.05 1.52
CA LYS A 127 -1.83 -8.28 2.66
C LYS A 127 -0.50 -7.60 2.35
N LYS A 128 0.42 -8.29 1.68
CA LYS A 128 1.70 -7.69 1.23
C LYS A 128 1.45 -6.55 0.24
N LEU A 129 0.53 -6.75 -0.71
CA LEU A 129 0.14 -5.71 -1.67
C LEU A 129 -0.44 -4.49 -0.97
N MET A 130 -1.37 -4.71 -0.04
CA MET A 130 -2.00 -3.68 0.76
C MET A 130 -0.98 -2.87 1.55
N PHE A 131 -0.10 -3.55 2.30
CA PHE A 131 0.92 -2.88 3.09
C PHE A 131 1.92 -2.12 2.20
N GLY A 132 2.33 -2.71 1.07
CA GLY A 132 3.17 -2.04 0.08
C GLY A 132 2.53 -0.77 -0.47
N LEU A 133 1.27 -0.82 -0.90
CA LEU A 133 0.53 0.36 -1.38
C LEU A 133 0.38 1.41 -0.28
N THR A 134 0.10 1.02 0.96
CA THR A 134 -0.03 1.97 2.08
C THR A 134 1.26 2.74 2.32
N ALA A 135 2.40 2.05 2.27
CA ALA A 135 3.72 2.65 2.40
C ALA A 135 4.05 3.54 1.19
N LEU A 136 3.72 3.12 -0.03
CA LEU A 136 3.92 3.93 -1.24
C LEU A 136 3.18 5.26 -1.17
N PHE A 137 1.89 5.23 -0.89
CA PHE A 137 1.12 6.46 -0.86
C PHE A 137 1.48 7.36 0.33
N THR A 138 1.85 6.78 1.48
CA THR A 138 2.42 7.55 2.60
C THR A 138 3.68 8.27 2.16
N SER A 139 4.54 7.62 1.38
CA SER A 139 5.74 8.22 0.79
C SER A 139 5.40 9.40 -0.13
N ILE A 140 4.44 9.23 -1.03
CA ILE A 140 3.96 10.30 -1.92
C ILE A 140 3.46 11.51 -1.13
N ALA A 141 2.58 11.29 -0.14
CA ALA A 141 2.02 12.37 0.67
C ALA A 141 3.11 13.15 1.43
N ARG A 142 4.11 12.44 1.96
CA ARG A 142 5.22 13.04 2.69
C ARG A 142 6.21 13.77 1.79
N MET A 143 6.47 13.26 0.59
CA MET A 143 7.25 13.96 -0.43
C MET A 143 6.58 15.28 -0.83
N VAL A 144 5.26 15.27 -1.06
CA VAL A 144 4.50 16.49 -1.37
C VAL A 144 4.54 17.49 -0.19
N LEU A 145 4.45 17.01 1.05
CA LEU A 145 4.57 17.84 2.24
C LEU A 145 5.97 18.46 2.38
N ALA A 146 7.03 17.68 2.14
CA ALA A 146 8.41 18.16 2.12
C ALA A 146 8.58 19.25 1.05
N PHE A 147 8.07 19.01 -0.16
CA PHE A 147 8.08 19.99 -1.24
C PHE A 147 7.31 21.26 -0.86
N ALA A 148 6.14 21.18 -0.25
CA ALA A 148 5.42 22.36 0.22
C ALA A 148 6.22 23.15 1.27
N ALA A 149 6.88 22.45 2.21
CA ALA A 149 7.71 23.07 3.24
C ALA A 149 8.89 23.87 2.66
N THR A 150 9.47 23.43 1.53
CA THR A 150 10.56 24.20 0.88
C THR A 150 10.06 25.54 0.33
N PHE A 151 8.83 25.63 -0.19
CA PHE A 151 8.26 26.92 -0.62
C PHE A 151 8.06 27.89 0.53
N PHE A 152 7.57 27.41 1.69
CA PHE A 152 7.44 28.26 2.88
C PHE A 152 8.79 28.79 3.36
N LEU A 153 9.83 27.98 3.22
CA LEU A 153 11.19 28.30 3.64
C LEU A 153 11.91 29.24 2.67
N VAL A 154 11.70 29.10 1.35
CA VAL A 154 12.28 29.98 0.33
C VAL A 154 11.59 31.35 0.27
N TYR A 155 10.26 31.42 0.39
CA TYR A 155 9.49 32.66 0.18
C TYR A 155 9.26 33.49 1.46
N ASN A 156 10.02 33.20 2.53
CA ASN A 156 9.92 33.75 3.89
C ASN A 156 9.26 35.15 3.96
N ASN A 157 7.95 35.17 4.26
CA ASN A 157 7.07 36.33 4.44
C ASN A 157 6.87 37.34 3.30
N LYS A 158 7.56 37.24 2.15
CA LYS A 158 7.42 38.21 1.04
C LYS A 158 6.29 37.90 0.06
N MET A 159 6.00 36.62 -0.17
CA MET A 159 5.01 36.15 -1.16
C MET A 159 4.18 34.99 -0.57
N ALA A 160 3.53 35.21 0.57
CA ALA A 160 2.81 34.15 1.30
C ALA A 160 1.68 33.50 0.49
N TRP A 161 1.14 34.16 -0.54
CA TRP A 161 0.10 33.60 -1.40
C TRP A 161 0.56 32.38 -2.21
N VAL A 162 1.83 32.33 -2.64
CA VAL A 162 2.38 31.23 -3.44
C VAL A 162 2.44 29.92 -2.65
N PRO A 163 3.04 29.87 -1.43
CA PRO A 163 3.00 28.68 -0.59
C PRO A 163 1.59 28.24 -0.19
N ILE A 164 0.66 29.18 0.05
CA ILE A 164 -0.75 28.87 0.39
C ILE A 164 -1.45 28.16 -0.78
N LEU A 165 -1.24 28.64 -2.01
CA LEU A 165 -1.81 28.05 -3.21
C LEU A 165 -1.24 26.64 -3.43
N ILE A 166 0.07 26.46 -3.27
CA ILE A 166 0.72 25.14 -3.38
C ILE A 166 0.23 24.18 -2.28
N ALA A 167 0.08 24.65 -1.04
CA ALA A 167 -0.46 23.86 0.06
C ALA A 167 -1.91 23.41 -0.20
N SER A 168 -2.73 24.27 -0.83
CA SER A 168 -4.09 23.91 -1.25
C SER A 168 -4.08 22.76 -2.26
N PHE A 169 -3.21 22.80 -3.28
CA PHE A 169 -3.07 21.70 -4.23
C PHE A 169 -2.49 20.43 -3.58
N ALA A 170 -1.53 20.58 -2.67
CA ALA A 170 -0.95 19.47 -1.90
C ALA A 170 -1.96 18.74 -1.02
N CYS A 171 -3.06 19.39 -0.64
CA CYS A 171 -4.14 18.77 0.13
C CYS A 171 -4.92 17.72 -0.67
N VAL A 172 -4.95 17.83 -2.00
CA VAL A 172 -5.72 16.91 -2.87
C VAL A 172 -5.16 15.48 -2.84
N PRO A 173 -3.86 15.22 -3.04
CA PRO A 173 -3.30 13.87 -2.88
C PRO A 173 -3.48 13.30 -1.46
N VAL A 174 -3.38 14.14 -0.43
CA VAL A 174 -3.48 13.72 0.98
C VAL A 174 -4.90 13.30 1.34
N THR A 175 -5.90 14.09 0.92
CA THR A 175 -7.31 13.76 1.12
C THR A 175 -7.70 12.51 0.34
N PHE A 176 -7.25 12.39 -0.91
CA PHE A 176 -7.46 11.19 -1.72
C PHE A 176 -6.85 9.94 -1.06
N PHE A 177 -5.62 10.04 -0.56
CA PHE A 177 -4.99 8.97 0.21
C PHE A 177 -5.78 8.57 1.46
N ALA A 178 -6.24 9.54 2.25
CA ALA A 178 -7.01 9.29 3.46
C ALA A 178 -8.33 8.56 3.15
N VAL A 179 -9.03 8.97 2.09
CA VAL A 179 -10.26 8.32 1.62
C VAL A 179 -9.97 6.89 1.16
N LEU A 180 -8.96 6.69 0.31
CA LEU A 180 -8.60 5.35 -0.18
C LEU A 180 -8.19 4.41 0.96
N HIS A 181 -7.40 4.89 1.93
CA HIS A 181 -7.02 4.09 3.09
C HIS A 181 -8.22 3.73 3.93
N TYR A 182 -9.08 4.70 4.24
CA TYR A 182 -10.29 4.45 5.00
C TYR A 182 -11.18 3.41 4.32
N GLN A 183 -11.44 3.57 3.01
CA GLN A 183 -12.23 2.62 2.23
C GLN A 183 -11.61 1.23 2.23
N LEU A 184 -10.31 1.10 1.98
CA LEU A 184 -9.62 -0.18 1.98
C LEU A 184 -9.67 -0.89 3.34
N TRP A 185 -9.48 -0.16 4.44
CA TRP A 185 -9.61 -0.71 5.78
C TRP A 185 -11.04 -1.14 6.08
N VAL A 186 -12.02 -0.30 5.74
CA VAL A 186 -13.45 -0.62 5.91
C VAL A 186 -13.84 -1.85 5.09
N ASP A 187 -13.42 -1.96 3.84
CA ASP A 187 -13.75 -3.07 2.96
C ASP A 187 -13.05 -4.37 3.38
N THR A 188 -11.82 -4.28 3.89
CA THR A 188 -11.11 -5.43 4.45
C THR A 188 -11.78 -5.93 5.74
N ILE A 189 -12.17 -5.02 6.64
CA ILE A 189 -12.90 -5.35 7.87
C ILE A 189 -14.28 -5.91 7.53
N ARG A 190 -15.02 -5.25 6.63
CA ARG A 190 -16.35 -5.65 6.19
C ARG A 190 -16.31 -7.02 5.52
N SER A 191 -15.42 -7.26 4.57
CA SER A 191 -15.31 -8.56 3.90
C SER A 191 -14.95 -9.67 4.90
N THR A 192 -14.09 -9.41 5.87
CA THR A 192 -13.70 -10.38 6.89
C THR A 192 -14.82 -10.69 7.88
N TYR A 193 -15.57 -9.67 8.35
CA TYR A 193 -16.65 -9.84 9.32
C TYR A 193 -17.98 -10.28 8.68
N TRP A 194 -18.34 -9.71 7.53
CA TRP A 194 -19.60 -9.97 6.83
C TRP A 194 -19.62 -11.35 6.17
N SER A 195 -18.49 -11.81 5.61
CA SER A 195 -18.38 -13.20 5.13
C SER A 195 -18.55 -14.21 6.27
N ARG A 196 -18.02 -13.88 7.46
CA ARG A 196 -18.19 -14.70 8.67
C ARG A 196 -19.64 -14.75 9.16
N PHE A 197 -20.42 -13.71 8.88
CA PHE A 197 -21.84 -13.61 9.26
C PHE A 197 -22.77 -14.29 8.25
N LEU A 198 -22.51 -14.16 6.94
CA LEU A 198 -23.31 -14.82 5.89
C LEU A 198 -23.24 -16.35 5.93
N PHE A 199 -22.11 -16.89 6.36
CA PHE A 199 -21.86 -18.33 6.40
C PHE A 199 -21.90 -18.91 7.83
N GLN A 200 -22.50 -18.18 8.78
CA GLN A 200 -22.73 -18.71 10.12
C GLN A 200 -23.62 -19.97 10.04
N PRO A 201 -23.20 -21.10 10.63
CA PRO A 201 -24.08 -22.25 10.70
C PRO A 201 -25.27 -21.88 11.59
N SER A 202 -26.48 -21.93 11.04
CA SER A 202 -27.71 -21.93 11.83
C SER A 202 -27.54 -22.92 12.97
N LYS A 203 -27.71 -22.46 14.21
CA LYS A 203 -27.57 -23.24 15.45
C LYS A 203 -28.63 -24.36 15.60
N HIS A 204 -29.35 -24.74 14.54
CA HIS A 204 -30.24 -25.90 14.55
C HIS A 204 -29.56 -27.10 13.88
N ARG A 205 -28.57 -27.66 14.58
CA ARG A 205 -28.21 -29.07 14.40
C ARG A 205 -29.10 -29.89 15.32
N LEU A 206 -30.31 -30.21 14.85
CA LEU A 206 -31.05 -31.34 15.39
C LEU A 206 -30.48 -32.60 14.74
N TYR A 207 -30.19 -33.57 15.60
CA TYR A 207 -29.80 -34.93 15.26
C TYR A 207 -30.75 -35.58 14.25
#